data_AF-A0A7C5UWJ9-F1
#
_entry.id   AF-A0A7C5UWJ9-F1
#
_cell.length_a   1.000
_cell.length_b   1.000
_cell.length_c   1.000
_cell.angle_alpha   90.00
_cell.angle_beta   90.00
_cell.angle_gamma   90.00
#
_symmetry.space_group_name_H-M   'P 1'
#
loop_
_entity.id
_entity.type
_entity.pdbx_description
1 polymer ?
#
loop_
_entity_poly.entity_id
_entity_poly.type
_entity_poly.pdbx_seq_one_letter_code
_entity_poly.pdbx_strand_id
1 'polypeptide(L)'
;MYEVSKGNVIQVSMSINNTTIDDIKTAVVVKLIYNGSVKLTDFKLHMLNKTLLFGDVSRGEYVRNITIDVYASKELLNTPMALEFKIAGLYHLSAIVRW
;
A
#
# COMPACT_ATOMS: atom_id res chain seq x y z
N MET A 1 -20.55 7.66 17.02
CA MET A 1 -19.57 6.61 17.33
C MET A 1 -19.78 5.50 16.32
N TYR A 2 -18.85 5.31 15.39
CA TYR A 2 -18.93 4.18 14.46
C TYR A 2 -18.10 3.05 15.05
N GLU A 3 -18.76 1.95 15.42
CA GLU A 3 -18.07 0.68 15.68
C GLU A 3 -17.38 0.24 14.40
N VAL A 4 -16.06 0.37 14.36
CA VAL A 4 -15.25 -0.34 13.39
C VAL A 4 -15.37 -1.81 13.76
N SER A 5 -16.04 -2.59 12.90
CA SER A 5 -16.20 -4.02 13.09
C SER A 5 -14.84 -4.66 13.43
N LYS A 6 -14.84 -5.59 14.39
CA LYS A 6 -13.67 -6.36 14.86
C LYS A 6 -13.14 -7.33 13.79
N GLY A 7 -13.04 -6.91 12.53
CA GLY A 7 -12.39 -7.64 11.46
C GLY A 7 -10.89 -7.37 11.43
N ASN A 8 -10.12 -8.30 10.88
CA ASN A 8 -8.73 -8.02 10.51
C ASN A 8 -8.76 -6.97 9.38
N VAL A 9 -8.45 -5.72 9.69
CA VAL A 9 -8.45 -4.62 8.70
C VAL A 9 -7.05 -4.47 8.11
N ILE A 10 -6.98 -4.48 6.78
CA ILE A 10 -5.83 -3.99 6.01
C ILE A 10 -6.24 -2.63 5.46
N GLN A 11 -5.58 -1.56 5.91
CA GLN A 11 -5.80 -0.23 5.38
C GLN A 11 -4.54 0.24 4.67
N VAL A 12 -4.68 0.64 3.41
CA VAL A 12 -3.61 1.26 2.63
C VAL A 12 -4.01 2.69 2.36
N SER A 13 -3.13 3.61 2.75
CA SER A 13 -3.28 5.04 2.50
C SER A 13 -2.08 5.54 1.71
N MET A 14 -2.34 6.41 0.76
CA MET A 14 -1.31 7.02 -0.07
C MET A 14 -1.47 8.54 0.01
N SER A 15 -0.36 9.23 0.26
CA SER A 15 -0.29 10.68 0.22
C SER A 15 0.83 11.10 -0.71
N ILE A 16 0.50 11.97 -1.66
CA ILE A 16 1.46 12.56 -2.58
C ILE A 16 1.96 13.86 -1.95
N ASN A 17 3.23 13.90 -1.58
CA ASN A 17 3.90 15.13 -1.19
C ASN A 17 4.46 15.78 -2.45
N ASN A 18 3.83 16.85 -2.92
CA ASN A 18 4.25 17.64 -4.09
C ASN A 18 5.55 18.44 -3.88
N THR A 19 6.46 17.95 -3.02
CA THR A 19 7.82 18.45 -2.96
C THR A 19 8.54 17.90 -4.21
N THR A 20 8.69 18.75 -5.22
CA THR A 20 9.49 18.44 -6.41
C THR A 20 10.94 18.24 -5.95
N ILE A 21 11.45 17.01 -6.13
CA ILE A 21 12.86 16.68 -5.77
C ILE A 21 13.80 17.15 -6.90
N ASP A 22 13.28 17.15 -8.12
CA ASP A 22 13.73 17.80 -9.34
C ASP A 22 12.41 18.15 -10.07
N ASP A 23 12.28 19.20 -10.89
CA ASP A 23 11.00 19.70 -11.48
C ASP A 23 10.09 18.66 -12.19
N ILE A 24 10.53 17.41 -12.32
CA ILE A 24 9.85 16.28 -12.94
C ILE A 24 9.52 15.11 -11.99
N LYS A 25 9.91 15.16 -10.70
CA LYS A 25 9.76 14.04 -9.74
C LYS A 25 9.02 14.45 -8.48
N THR A 26 8.09 13.61 -8.03
CA THR A 26 7.29 13.82 -6.82
C THR A 26 7.51 12.70 -5.82
N ALA A 27 7.58 13.06 -4.53
CA ALA A 27 7.62 12.10 -3.43
C ALA A 27 6.22 11.59 -3.10
N VAL A 28 6.06 10.27 -3.06
CA VAL A 28 4.83 9.61 -2.61
C VAL A 28 5.14 8.82 -1.35
N VAL A 29 4.34 9.07 -0.32
CA VAL A 29 4.37 8.32 0.93
C VAL A 29 3.24 7.32 0.89
N VAL A 30 3.59 6.04 1.00
CA VAL A 30 2.64 4.94 1.12
C VAL A 30 2.68 4.43 2.54
N LYS A 31 1.51 4.43 3.19
CA LYS A 31 1.32 3.98 4.56
C LYS A 31 0.35 2.80 4.59
N LEU A 32 0.86 1.66 5.03
CA LEU A 32 0.11 0.44 5.30
C LEU A 32 -0.15 0.34 6.80
N ILE A 33 -1.41 0.23 7.19
CA ILE A 33 -1.83 -0.05 8.56
C ILE A 33 -2.46 -1.43 8.55
N TYR A 34 -1.90 -2.36 9.32
CA TYR A 34 -2.45 -3.69 9.49
C TYR A 34 -2.90 -3.88 10.93
N ASN A 35 -4.18 -4.18 11.13
CA ASN A 35 -4.77 -4.43 12.44
C ASN A 35 -5.30 -5.85 12.58
N GLY A 36 -4.63 -6.83 11.95
CA GLY A 36 -5.01 -8.23 12.10
C GLY A 36 -4.21 -8.98 13.17
N SER A 37 -4.78 -10.10 13.62
CA SER A 37 -4.16 -10.98 14.62
C SER A 37 -3.16 -11.98 14.04
N VAL A 38 -3.16 -12.18 12.72
CA VAL A 38 -2.33 -13.16 12.02
C VAL A 38 -1.25 -12.46 11.21
N LYS A 39 0.00 -12.90 11.28
CA LYS A 39 1.06 -12.35 10.45
C LYS A 39 0.77 -12.59 8.96
N LEU A 40 0.90 -11.54 8.14
CA LEU A 40 0.94 -11.64 6.69
C LEU A 40 2.40 -11.81 6.26
N THR A 41 2.64 -12.66 5.27
CA THR A 41 3.97 -12.94 4.73
C THR A 41 4.02 -12.64 3.25
N ASP A 42 5.19 -12.28 2.73
CA ASP A 42 5.39 -11.89 1.32
C ASP A 42 4.38 -10.82 0.84
N PHE A 43 4.13 -9.81 1.68
CA PHE A 43 3.19 -8.73 1.37
C PHE A 43 3.77 -7.78 0.32
N LYS A 44 3.03 -7.61 -0.78
CA LYS A 44 3.35 -6.75 -1.91
C LYS A 44 2.18 -5.82 -2.20
N LEU A 45 2.50 -4.58 -2.53
CA LEU A 45 1.57 -3.62 -3.08
C LEU A 45 1.98 -3.33 -4.52
N HIS A 46 1.13 -3.71 -5.46
CA HIS A 46 1.29 -3.39 -6.87
C HIS A 46 0.49 -2.13 -7.19
N MET A 47 1.17 -1.18 -7.81
CA MET A 47 0.60 0.07 -8.29
C MET A 47 1.13 0.30 -9.70
N LEU A 48 0.40 1.01 -10.58
CA LEU A 48 0.79 1.37 -11.95
C LEU A 48 1.90 0.48 -12.55
N ASN A 49 3.17 0.88 -12.41
CA ASN A 49 4.37 0.14 -12.84
C ASN A 49 5.40 -0.09 -11.71
N LYS A 50 4.96 -0.09 -10.46
CA LYS A 50 5.82 -0.29 -9.28
C LYS A 50 5.21 -1.30 -8.32
N THR A 51 6.08 -2.18 -7.83
CA THR A 51 5.74 -3.08 -6.73
C THR A 51 6.49 -2.63 -5.48
N LEU A 52 5.77 -2.37 -4.39
CA LEU A 52 6.35 -2.14 -3.08
C LEU A 52 6.36 -3.42 -2.28
N LEU A 53 7.55 -3.78 -1.80
CA LEU A 53 7.75 -4.94 -0.95
C LEU A 53 7.69 -4.49 0.52
N PHE A 54 6.69 -4.99 1.23
CA PHE A 54 6.58 -4.89 2.68
C PHE A 54 7.10 -6.16 3.36
N GLY A 55 7.09 -7.30 2.66
CA GLY A 55 7.58 -8.57 3.16
C GLY A 55 6.67 -9.08 4.28
N ASP A 56 7.24 -9.29 5.45
CA ASP A 56 6.52 -9.81 6.60
C ASP A 56 5.84 -8.69 7.38
N VAL A 57 4.50 -8.72 7.42
CA VAL A 57 3.63 -7.69 8.02
C VAL A 57 2.90 -8.26 9.23
N SER A 58 3.31 -7.80 10.40
CA SER A 58 2.61 -7.97 11.68
C SER A 58 1.74 -6.75 12.00
N ARG A 59 0.87 -6.86 13.01
CA ARG A 59 0.03 -5.74 13.48
C ARG A 59 0.87 -4.48 13.70
N GLY A 60 0.51 -3.37 13.06
CA GLY A 60 1.24 -2.12 13.15
C GLY A 60 1.14 -1.26 11.90
N GLU A 61 2.05 -0.30 11.81
CA GLU A 61 2.15 0.68 10.73
C GLU A 61 3.47 0.52 9.98
N TYR A 62 3.41 0.59 8.66
CA TYR A 62 4.55 0.49 7.75
C TYR A 62 4.52 1.64 6.77
N VAL A 63 5.63 2.36 6.67
CA VAL A 63 5.76 3.50 5.77
C VAL A 63 6.84 3.21 4.73
N ARG A 64 6.52 3.54 3.47
CA ARG A 64 7.44 3.48 2.34
C ARG A 64 7.38 4.81 1.59
N ASN A 65 8.54 5.42 1.42
CA ASN A 65 8.69 6.60 0.58
C ASN A 65 9.17 6.14 -0.79
N ILE A 66 8.48 6.58 -1.82
CA ILE A 66 8.89 6.35 -3.21
C ILE A 66 8.92 7.66 -3.97
N THR A 67 9.68 7.67 -5.05
CA THR A 67 9.70 8.77 -6.00
C THR A 67 9.10 8.26 -7.31
N ILE A 68 8.21 9.06 -7.87
CA ILE A 68 7.60 8.83 -9.18
C ILE A 68 7.72 10.09 -10.02
N ASP A 69 7.60 9.95 -11.34
CA ASP A 69 7.53 11.11 -12.22
C ASP A 69 6.23 11.88 -11.99
N VAL A 70 6.29 13.21 -12.03
CA VAL A 70 5.15 14.08 -11.76
C VAL A 70 3.98 13.79 -12.72
N TYR A 71 4.28 13.40 -13.96
CA TYR A 71 3.27 13.01 -14.95
C TYR A 71 2.58 11.69 -14.60
N ALA A 72 3.31 10.75 -14.01
CA ALA A 72 2.76 9.47 -13.55
C ALA A 72 1.94 9.60 -12.25
N SER A 73 2.06 10.72 -11.54
CA SER A 73 1.32 10.93 -10.28
C SER A 73 -0.20 11.00 -10.48
N LYS A 74 -0.67 11.57 -11.60
CA LYS A 74 -2.09 11.56 -11.97
C LYS A 74 -2.58 10.17 -12.35
N GLU A 75 -1.79 9.41 -13.09
CA GLU A 75 -2.13 8.05 -13.49
C GLU A 75 -2.19 7.10 -12.29
N LEU A 76 -1.30 7.30 -11.30
CA LEU A 76 -1.29 6.54 -10.05
C LEU A 76 -2.61 6.64 -9.30
N LEU A 77 -3.25 7.82 -9.28
CA LEU A 77 -4.55 8.02 -8.64
C LEU A 77 -5.71 7.35 -9.39
N ASN A 78 -5.57 7.17 -10.70
CA ASN A 78 -6.61 6.56 -11.55
C ASN A 78 -6.42 5.06 -11.74
N THR A 79 -5.29 4.50 -11.30
CA THR A 79 -4.97 3.09 -11.51
C THR A 79 -5.35 2.28 -10.26
N PRO A 80 -6.08 1.17 -10.43
CA PRO A 80 -6.34 0.25 -9.33
C PRO A 80 -5.03 -0.25 -8.72
N MET A 81 -4.99 -0.36 -7.40
CA MET A 81 -3.90 -1.05 -6.71
C MET A 81 -4.23 -2.52 -6.55
N ALA A 82 -3.23 -3.38 -6.52
CA ALA A 82 -3.39 -4.76 -6.09
C ALA A 82 -2.54 -5.04 -4.85
N LEU A 83 -3.13 -5.74 -3.90
CA LEU A 83 -2.46 -6.29 -2.73
C LEU A 83 -2.23 -7.76 -2.99
N GLU A 84 -1.03 -8.25 -2.70
CA GLU A 84 -0.70 -9.67 -2.75
C GLU A 84 -0.02 -10.05 -1.42
N PHE A 85 -0.46 -11.13 -0.78
CA PHE A 85 0.14 -11.61 0.46
C PHE A 85 -0.23 -13.06 0.74
N LYS A 86 0.49 -13.67 1.69
CA LYS A 86 0.19 -15.00 2.23
C LYS A 86 -0.24 -14.93 3.68
N ILE A 87 -1.35 -15.59 4.02
CA ILE A 87 -1.76 -15.81 5.41
C ILE A 87 -1.18 -17.12 5.92
N ALA A 88 -0.54 -17.08 7.10
CA ALA A 88 0.11 -18.23 7.72
C ALA A 88 1.13 -18.95 6.81
N GLY A 89 1.71 -18.25 5.83
CA GLY A 89 2.64 -18.80 4.84
C GLY A 89 2.03 -19.77 3.82
N LEU A 90 0.73 -20.05 3.90
CA LEU A 90 0.06 -21.14 3.16
C LEU A 90 -0.95 -20.61 2.15
N TYR A 91 -1.77 -19.64 2.54
CA TYR A 91 -2.87 -19.16 1.71
C TYR A 91 -2.46 -17.90 0.98
N HIS A 92 -2.22 -18.01 -0.32
CA HIS A 92 -1.97 -16.86 -1.19
C HIS A 92 -3.29 -16.14 -1.47
N LEU A 93 -3.30 -14.85 -1.21
CA LEU A 93 -4.44 -13.97 -1.41
C LEU A 93 -4.02 -12.75 -2.22
N SER A 94 -4.88 -12.37 -3.14
CA SER A 94 -4.76 -11.14 -3.91
C SER A 94 -6.07 -10.37 -3.88
N ALA A 95 -5.99 -9.06 -3.69
CA ALA A 95 -7.15 -8.18 -3.73
C ALA A 95 -6.85 -6.95 -4.60
N ILE A 96 -7.80 -6.57 -5.45
CA ILE A 96 -7.73 -5.34 -6.23
C ILE A 96 -8.54 -4.27 -5.51
N VAL A 97 -7.90 -3.15 -5.19
CA VAL A 97 -8.50 -1.99 -4.55
C VAL A 97 -8.69 -0.91 -5.61
N ARG A 98 -9.94 -0.45 -5.76
CA ARG A 98 -10.32 0.68 -6.59
C ARG A 98 -10.76 1.83 -5.68
N TRP A 99 -10.45 3.04 -6.09
CA TRP A 99 -10.78 4.28 -5.39
C TRP A 99 -12.11 4.83 -5.90
#